data_AF-A0A957GF70-F1
#
_entry.id   AF-A0A957GF70-F1
#
_cell.length_a   1.000
_cell.length_b   1.000
_cell.length_c   1.000
_cell.angle_alpha   90.00
_cell.angle_beta   90.00
_cell.angle_gamma   90.00
#
_symmetry.space_group_name_H-M   'P 1'
#
loop_
_entity.id
_entity.type
_entity.pdbx_description
1 polymer ?
#
loop_
_entity_poly.entity_id
_entity_poly.type
_entity_poly.pdbx_seq_one_letter_code
_entity_poly.pdbx_strand_id
1 'polypeptide(L)'
;AVDWLSELYGPYPFESYGQATYYAMGVSMENQTMTLLSYQMLNERTVVHELAHAWFGNWVTPSSWADIWRNEGFATYTELLWLER
;
A
#
# COMPACT_ATOMS: atom_id res chain seq x y z
N ALA A 1 0.06 -11.59 1.31
CA ALA A 1 0.34 -10.20 1.74
C ALA A 1 -0.78 -9.68 2.64
N VAL A 2 -2.04 -9.64 2.20
CA VAL A 2 -3.18 -9.14 3.02
C VAL A 2 -3.24 -9.80 4.41
N ASP A 3 -3.17 -11.13 4.50
CA ASP A 3 -3.21 -11.82 5.79
C ASP A 3 -2.04 -11.42 6.70
N TRP A 4 -0.82 -11.40 6.18
CA TRP A 4 0.38 -11.03 6.93
C TRP A 4 0.34 -9.57 7.43
N LEU A 5 -0.08 -8.62 6.58
CA LEU A 5 -0.27 -7.23 7.03
C LEU A 5 -1.41 -7.12 8.05
N SER A 6 -2.43 -7.98 7.94
CA SER A 6 -3.53 -8.00 8.91
C SER A 6 -3.11 -8.53 10.28
N GLU A 7 -2.17 -9.47 10.33
CA GLU A 7 -1.54 -9.91 11.57
C GLU A 7 -0.69 -8.81 12.22
N LEU A 8 -0.04 -7.97 11.39
CA LEU A 8 0.88 -6.93 11.86
C LEU A 8 0.15 -5.63 12.29
N TYR A 9 -0.83 -5.19 11.52
CA TYR A 9 -1.48 -3.88 11.68
C TYR A 9 -2.94 -3.97 12.14
N GLY A 10 -3.47 -5.19 12.30
CA GLY A 10 -4.87 -5.45 12.63
C GLY A 10 -5.71 -5.77 11.38
N PRO A 11 -6.97 -6.18 11.55
CA PRO A 11 -7.83 -6.63 10.44
C PRO A 11 -7.84 -5.67 9.26
N TYR A 12 -7.88 -6.22 8.03
CA TYR A 12 -8.00 -5.40 6.83
C TYR A 12 -9.22 -4.45 6.94
N PRO A 13 -9.05 -3.13 6.75
CA PRO A 13 -10.04 -2.14 7.16
C PRO A 13 -11.23 -1.97 6.20
N PHE A 14 -11.21 -2.62 5.02
CA PHE A 14 -12.25 -2.48 3.99
C PHE A 14 -12.90 -3.82 3.63
N GLU A 15 -13.99 -3.77 2.87
CA GLU A 15 -14.76 -4.98 2.52
C GLU A 15 -14.04 -5.90 1.51
N SER A 16 -13.21 -5.32 0.64
CA SER A 16 -12.49 -6.07 -0.39
C SER A 16 -11.19 -5.40 -0.80
N TYR A 17 -10.31 -6.19 -1.42
CA TYR A 17 -9.05 -5.74 -1.99
C TYR A 17 -8.95 -6.25 -3.43
N GLY A 18 -8.67 -5.35 -4.36
CA GLY A 18 -8.49 -5.63 -5.77
C GLY A 18 -7.25 -4.92 -6.32
N GLN A 19 -6.78 -5.39 -7.47
CA GLN A 19 -5.64 -4.81 -8.17
C GLN A 19 -5.95 -4.71 -9.66
N ALA A 20 -5.61 -3.58 -10.27
CA ALA A 20 -5.66 -3.39 -11.70
C ALA A 20 -4.30 -2.95 -12.22
N THR A 21 -3.82 -3.61 -13.27
CA THR A 21 -2.56 -3.25 -13.91
C THR A 21 -2.80 -2.27 -15.06
N TYR A 22 -1.87 -1.35 -15.27
CA TYR A 22 -1.93 -0.42 -16.38
C TYR A 22 -0.54 -0.15 -16.98
N TYR A 23 -0.54 0.24 -18.25
CA TYR A 23 0.66 0.58 -19.01
C TYR A 23 0.84 2.10 -19.08
N ALA A 24 1.28 2.76 -17.99
CA ALA A 24 1.73 4.15 -18.01
C ALA A 24 2.42 4.59 -16.70
N MET A 25 2.94 5.82 -16.71
CA MET A 25 3.28 6.72 -15.60
C MET A 25 4.40 6.35 -14.61
N GLY A 26 4.94 5.12 -14.63
CA GLY A 26 6.06 4.75 -13.76
C GLY A 26 5.82 5.02 -12.26
N VAL A 27 4.55 4.96 -11.84
CA VAL A 27 4.09 5.08 -10.44
C VAL A 27 2.96 4.08 -10.24
N SER A 28 2.77 3.58 -9.03
CA SER A 28 1.58 2.84 -8.62
C SER A 28 0.79 3.70 -7.64
N MET A 29 -0.48 3.36 -7.39
CA MET A 29 -1.36 4.16 -6.54
C MET A 29 -2.27 3.30 -5.68
N GLU A 30 -2.45 3.74 -4.44
CA GLU A 30 -3.15 3.07 -3.36
C GLU A 30 -4.68 3.21 -3.40
N ASN A 31 -5.26 3.43 -4.58
CA ASN A 31 -6.69 3.65 -4.75
C ASN A 31 -7.52 2.62 -3.94
N GLN A 32 -8.27 3.12 -2.95
CA GLN A 32 -8.95 2.29 -1.97
C GLN A 32 -9.81 1.21 -2.63
N THR A 33 -9.67 -0.04 -2.17
CA THR A 33 -10.30 -1.27 -2.73
C THR A 33 -9.86 -1.69 -4.15
N MET A 34 -9.11 -0.86 -4.89
CA MET A 34 -8.64 -1.17 -6.25
C MET A 34 -7.27 -0.53 -6.52
N THR A 35 -6.20 -1.11 -5.97
CA THR A 35 -4.83 -0.63 -6.17
C THR A 35 -4.45 -0.64 -7.65
N LEU A 36 -3.92 0.47 -8.14
CA LEU A 36 -3.44 0.60 -9.51
C LEU A 36 -1.94 0.31 -9.55
N LEU A 37 -1.54 -0.69 -10.32
CA LEU A 37 -0.15 -1.12 -10.44
C LEU A 37 0.39 -0.80 -11.83
N SER A 38 1.41 0.06 -11.91
CA SER A 38 2.10 0.28 -13.18
C SER A 38 2.92 -0.95 -13.56
N TYR A 39 2.78 -1.39 -14.80
CA TYR A 39 3.54 -2.52 -15.34
C TYR A 39 5.06 -2.32 -15.24
N GLN A 40 5.54 -1.07 -15.24
CA GLN A 40 6.96 -0.75 -15.13
C GLN A 40 7.55 -0.99 -13.73
N MET A 41 6.69 -1.04 -12.71
CA MET A 41 7.08 -1.19 -11.30
C MET A 41 6.50 -2.47 -10.69
N LEU A 42 5.94 -3.37 -11.49
CA LEU A 42 5.26 -4.56 -10.99
C LEU A 42 6.25 -5.53 -10.37
N ASN A 43 6.33 -5.51 -9.04
CA ASN A 43 7.10 -6.43 -8.21
C ASN A 43 6.45 -6.56 -6.82
N GLU A 44 6.90 -7.52 -6.02
CA GLU A 44 6.32 -7.76 -4.69
C GLU A 44 6.42 -6.56 -3.75
N ARG A 45 7.53 -5.80 -3.77
CA ARG A 45 7.68 -4.63 -2.90
C ARG A 45 6.64 -3.57 -3.22
N THR A 46 6.45 -3.26 -4.50
CA THR A 46 5.43 -2.30 -4.94
C THR A 46 4.04 -2.78 -4.52
N VAL A 47 3.70 -4.06 -4.74
CA VAL A 47 2.41 -4.63 -4.32
C VAL A 47 2.18 -4.48 -2.81
N VAL A 48 3.22 -4.68 -2.00
CA VAL A 48 3.15 -4.56 -0.53
C VAL A 48 3.09 -3.11 -0.07
N HIS A 49 3.83 -2.20 -0.70
CA HIS A 49 3.78 -0.76 -0.45
C HIS A 49 2.36 -0.24 -0.65
N GLU A 50 1.78 -0.50 -1.83
CA GLU A 50 0.43 -0.03 -2.13
C GLU A 50 -0.64 -0.68 -1.24
N LEU A 51 -0.44 -1.93 -0.82
CA LEU A 51 -1.35 -2.60 0.11
C LEU A 51 -1.23 -2.03 1.54
N ALA A 52 -0.03 -1.65 1.98
CA ALA A 52 0.18 -1.06 3.31
C ALA A 52 -0.61 0.23 3.48
N HIS A 53 -0.82 0.97 2.39
CA HIS A 53 -1.66 2.16 2.38
C HIS A 53 -3.12 1.91 2.74
N ALA A 54 -3.62 0.66 2.67
CA ALA A 54 -4.94 0.33 3.18
C ALA A 54 -5.09 0.71 4.67
N TRP A 55 -4.04 0.50 5.48
CA TRP A 55 -4.00 0.94 6.88
C TRP A 55 -3.49 2.38 7.00
N PHE A 56 -2.38 2.72 6.34
CA PHE A 56 -1.69 4.00 6.50
C PHE A 56 -1.82 4.88 5.26
N GLY A 57 -2.77 5.81 5.31
CA GLY A 57 -3.13 6.68 4.19
C GLY A 57 -4.62 6.62 3.88
N ASN A 58 -5.15 5.40 3.70
CA ASN A 58 -6.58 5.20 3.42
C ASN A 58 -7.42 5.15 4.71
N TRP A 59 -7.06 4.28 5.67
CA TRP A 59 -7.79 4.19 6.94
C TRP A 59 -7.35 5.24 7.96
N VAL A 60 -6.04 5.35 8.18
CA VAL A 60 -5.43 6.41 8.99
C VAL A 60 -4.84 7.47 8.06
N THR A 61 -5.65 8.47 7.71
CA THR A 61 -5.27 9.55 6.79
C THR A 61 -4.64 10.74 7.53
N PRO A 62 -3.57 11.34 6.99
CA PRO A 62 -2.94 12.52 7.58
C PRO A 62 -3.87 13.72 7.47
N SER A 63 -3.83 14.61 8.47
CA SER A 63 -4.60 15.85 8.47
C SER A 63 -4.11 16.88 7.46
N SER A 64 -2.86 16.74 6.99
CA SER A 64 -2.24 17.66 6.04
C SER A 64 -1.23 16.96 5.14
N TRP A 65 -1.00 17.50 3.95
CA TRP A 65 0.05 17.02 3.04
C TRP A 65 1.47 17.20 3.60
N ALA A 66 1.69 18.11 4.55
CA ALA A 66 2.98 18.21 5.23
C ALA A 66 3.31 16.96 6.05
N ASP A 67 2.28 16.19 6.43
CA ASP A 67 2.40 14.91 7.15
C ASP A 67 2.40 13.69 6.22
N ILE A 68 2.58 13.86 4.90
CA ILE A 68 2.50 12.76 3.92
C ILE A 68 3.50 11.63 4.19
N TRP A 69 4.59 11.93 4.89
CA TRP A 69 5.55 10.91 5.35
C TRP A 69 4.91 9.84 6.23
N ARG A 70 3.77 10.12 6.89
CA ARG A 70 3.01 9.13 7.66
C ARG A 70 2.35 8.08 6.77
N ASN A 71 2.04 8.41 5.51
CA ASN A 71 1.58 7.43 4.51
C ASN A 71 2.78 6.68 3.95
N GLU A 72 3.63 7.41 3.23
CA GLU A 72 4.71 6.84 2.41
C GLU A 72 5.77 6.17 3.26
N GLY A 73 6.12 6.76 4.41
CA GLY A 73 7.12 6.20 5.31
C GLY A 73 6.68 4.87 5.93
N PHE A 74 5.40 4.72 6.28
CA PHE A 74 4.87 3.46 6.79
C PHE A 74 4.79 2.40 5.67
N ALA A 75 4.39 2.79 4.47
CA ALA A 75 4.36 1.89 3.33
C ALA A 75 5.78 1.41 2.96
N THR A 76 6.76 2.31 2.87
CA THR A 76 8.18 1.97 2.64
C THR A 76 8.77 1.13 3.77
N TYR A 77 8.44 1.41 5.03
CA TYR A 77 8.90 0.58 6.15
C TYR A 77 8.30 -0.83 6.07
N THR A 78 7.05 -0.96 5.64
CA THR A 78 6.40 -2.26 5.43
C THR A 78 7.08 -3.06 4.31
N GLU A 79 7.58 -2.40 3.25
CA GLU A 79 8.40 -3.09 2.25
C GLU A 79 9.63 -3.76 2.87
N LEU A 80 10.31 -3.06 3.79
CA LEU A 80 11.50 -3.59 4.45
C LEU A 80 11.16 -4.78 5.34
N LEU A 81 10.10 -4.67 6.14
CA LEU A 81 9.61 -5.78 6.97
C LEU A 81 9.22 -6.99 6.11
N TRP A 82 8.63 -6.78 4.94
CA TRP A 82 8.31 -7.85 4.01
C TRP A 82 9.55 -8.57 3.50
N LEU A 83 10.65 -7.86 3.25
CA LEU A 83 11.91 -8.47 2.82
C LEU A 83 12.63 -9.23 3.94
N GLU A 84 12.41 -8.84 5.20
CA GLU A 84 13.03 -9.46 6.38
C GLU A 84 12.25 -10.66 6.95
N ARG A 85 11.05 -10.93 6.44
CA ARG A 85 10.14 -11.96 6.97
C ARG A 85 10.61 -13.40 6.77
#